data_AF-A0A6A0ALG6-F1
#
_entry.id   AF-A0A6A0ALG6-F1
#
_cell.length_a   1.000
_cell.length_b   1.000
_cell.length_c   1.000
_cell.angle_alpha   90.00
_cell.angle_beta   90.00
_cell.angle_gamma   90.00
#
_symmetry.space_group_name_H-M   'P 1'
#
loop_
_entity.id
_entity.type
_entity.pdbx_description
1 polymer ?
#
loop_
_entity_poly.entity_id
_entity_poly.type
_entity_poly.pdbx_seq_one_letter_code
_entity_poly.pdbx_strand_id
1 'polypeptide(L)'
;QDEYSKFISDHGGHTNAYTSAENTNYQFDVNWEHLAPALDRCAQFFIAPLISADGVEREINAVDSEHGKNLQQDGWRQLQLAKHTANPDHPWSHFST
;
A
#
# COMPACT_ATOMS: atom_id res chain seq x y z
N GLN A 1 16.53 0.13 1.49
CA GLN A 1 16.45 -0.79 0.35
C GLN A 1 15.49 -1.90 0.75
N ASP A 2 14.41 -2.10 -0.01
CA ASP A 2 13.36 -3.06 0.36
C ASP A 2 13.83 -4.49 0.08
N GLU A 3 14.34 -5.16 1.12
CA GLU A 3 14.86 -6.53 1.06
C GLU A 3 13.83 -7.49 0.45
N TYR A 4 12.57 -7.37 0.85
CA TYR A 4 11.47 -8.19 0.34
C TYR A 4 11.23 -7.95 -1.15
N SER A 5 11.03 -6.71 -1.58
CA SER A 5 10.81 -6.37 -2.99
C SER A 5 11.98 -6.80 -3.88
N LYS A 6 13.22 -6.67 -3.36
CA LYS A 6 14.42 -7.16 -4.02
C LYS A 6 14.42 -8.69 -4.13
N PHE A 7 14.12 -9.41 -3.05
CA PHE A 7 14.05 -10.86 -3.05
C PHE A 7 13.04 -11.37 -4.09
N ILE A 8 11.84 -10.78 -4.12
CA ILE A 8 10.79 -11.14 -5.08
C ILE A 8 11.27 -10.91 -6.52
N SER A 9 11.83 -9.73 -6.81
CA SER A 9 12.33 -9.39 -8.15
C SER A 9 13.51 -10.27 -8.59
N ASP A 10 14.46 -10.56 -7.70
CA ASP A 10 15.63 -11.38 -8.01
C ASP A 10 15.25 -12.84 -8.33
N HIS A 11 14.08 -13.30 -7.87
CA HIS A 11 13.55 -14.65 -8.10
C HIS A 11 12.37 -14.68 -9.08
N GLY A 12 12.30 -13.69 -9.98
CA GLY A 12 11.36 -13.68 -11.12
C GLY A 12 9.92 -13.39 -10.76
N GLY A 13 9.68 -12.75 -9.62
CA GLY A 13 8.34 -12.40 -9.14
C GLY A 13 8.06 -10.90 -9.09
N HIS A 14 6.84 -10.58 -8.69
CA HIS A 14 6.33 -9.25 -8.45
C HIS A 14 5.50 -9.19 -7.15
N THR A 15 5.43 -8.02 -6.52
CA THR A 15 4.64 -7.79 -5.31
C THR A 15 3.89 -6.47 -5.41
N ASN A 16 2.68 -6.43 -4.86
CA ASN A 16 1.88 -5.22 -4.78
C ASN A 16 0.98 -5.23 -3.53
N ALA A 17 0.45 -4.06 -3.16
CA ALA A 17 -0.53 -3.92 -2.10
C ALA A 17 -1.50 -2.79 -2.43
N TYR A 18 -2.70 -2.85 -1.87
CA TYR A 18 -3.65 -1.74 -1.93
C TYR A 18 -4.48 -1.65 -0.65
N THR A 19 -4.96 -0.44 -0.36
CA THR A 19 -5.89 -0.16 0.73
C THR A 19 -7.21 0.34 0.15
N SER A 20 -8.31 -0.31 0.52
CA SER A 20 -9.67 0.15 0.27
C SER A 20 -10.34 0.58 1.58
N ALA A 21 -11.64 0.89 1.53
CA ALA A 21 -12.37 1.37 2.71
C ALA A 21 -12.38 0.37 3.88
N GLU A 22 -12.36 -0.93 3.59
CA GLU A 22 -12.54 -1.99 4.60
C GLU A 22 -11.43 -3.04 4.57
N ASN A 23 -10.50 -2.96 3.61
CA ASN A 23 -9.51 -4.01 3.39
C ASN A 23 -8.15 -3.41 3.05
N THR A 24 -7.10 -4.03 3.56
CA THR A 24 -5.75 -3.89 3.05
C THR A 24 -5.32 -5.24 2.51
N ASN A 25 -4.93 -5.29 1.24
CA ASN A 25 -4.55 -6.52 0.57
C ASN A 25 -3.06 -6.47 0.20
N TYR A 26 -2.35 -7.57 0.47
CA TYR A 26 -0.96 -7.78 0.09
C TYR A 26 -0.88 -9.03 -0.78
N GLN A 27 -0.20 -8.93 -1.91
CA GLN A 27 -0.08 -10.03 -2.85
C GLN A 27 1.30 -10.08 -3.48
N PHE A 28 1.78 -11.28 -3.77
CA PHE A 28 3.02 -11.51 -4.51
C PHE A 28 2.95 -12.79 -5.33
N ASP A 29 3.78 -12.86 -6.36
CA ASP A 29 4.15 -14.09 -7.05
C ASP A 29 5.68 -14.27 -7.01
N VAL A 30 6.13 -15.50 -7.22
CA VAL A 30 7.56 -15.87 -7.28
C VAL A 30 7.70 -17.23 -7.95
N ASN A 31 8.87 -17.52 -8.51
CA ASN A 31 9.20 -18.86 -8.97
C ASN A 31 9.04 -19.90 -7.85
N TRP A 32 8.45 -21.05 -8.19
CA TRP A 32 7.99 -22.05 -7.22
C TRP A 32 9.07 -22.53 -6.22
N GLU A 33 10.32 -22.58 -6.66
CA GLU A 33 11.49 -22.98 -5.86
C GLU A 33 11.74 -22.04 -4.66
N HIS A 34 11.25 -20.81 -4.74
CA HIS A 34 11.46 -19.74 -3.76
C HIS A 34 10.19 -19.37 -2.99
N LEU A 35 9.10 -20.14 -3.12
CA LEU A 35 7.84 -19.84 -2.45
C LEU A 35 8.00 -19.79 -0.92
N ALA A 36 8.64 -20.80 -0.32
CA ALA A 36 8.83 -20.87 1.12
C ALA A 36 9.61 -19.66 1.70
N PRO A 37 10.81 -19.30 1.17
CA PRO A 37 11.53 -18.12 1.66
C PRO A 37 10.86 -16.78 1.32
N ALA A 38 10.07 -16.69 0.23
CA ALA A 38 9.26 -15.50 -0.05
C ALA A 38 8.11 -15.34 0.96
N LEU A 39 7.41 -16.44 1.25
CA LEU A 39 6.28 -16.46 2.17
C LEU A 39 6.72 -16.15 3.60
N ASP A 40 7.87 -16.67 4.05
CA ASP A 40 8.43 -16.36 5.38
C ASP A 40 8.66 -14.85 5.55
N ARG A 41 9.23 -14.18 4.54
CA ARG A 41 9.41 -12.72 4.53
C ARG A 41 8.09 -11.97 4.53
N CYS A 42 7.15 -12.39 3.68
CA CYS A 42 5.81 -11.79 3.61
C CYS A 42 5.08 -11.91 4.96
N ALA A 43 5.18 -13.06 5.63
CA ALA A 43 4.55 -13.29 6.92
C ALA A 43 5.06 -12.32 8.00
N GLN A 44 6.32 -11.89 7.96
CA GLN A 44 6.86 -10.93 8.92
C GLN A 44 6.14 -9.57 8.90
N PHE A 45 5.49 -9.20 7.80
CA PHE A 45 4.68 -7.97 7.73
C PHE A 45 3.54 -7.99 8.75
N PHE A 46 3.02 -9.19 9.06
CA PHE A 46 1.89 -9.39 9.96
C PHE A 46 2.31 -9.84 11.36
N ILE A 47 3.58 -10.20 11.56
CA ILE A 47 4.10 -10.71 12.84
C ILE A 47 4.82 -9.61 13.61
N ALA A 48 5.81 -8.96 12.98
CA ALA A 48 6.69 -8.00 13.63
C ALA A 48 7.23 -6.95 12.65
N PRO A 49 6.38 -6.06 12.11
CA PRO A 49 6.83 -4.98 11.25
C PRO A 49 7.74 -4.02 12.04
N LEU A 50 8.89 -3.64 11.46
CA LEU A 50 9.88 -2.80 12.14
C LEU A 50 9.40 -1.36 12.38
N ILE A 51 8.70 -0.77 11.39
CA ILE A 51 8.25 0.64 11.39
C ILE A 51 9.38 1.59 11.82
N SER A 52 10.51 1.56 11.10
CA SER A 52 11.66 2.41 11.41
C SER A 52 11.39 3.87 11.07
N ALA A 53 11.97 4.80 11.84
CA ALA A 53 11.80 6.24 11.63
C ALA A 53 12.21 6.68 10.21
N ASP A 54 13.37 6.23 9.73
CA ASP A 54 13.86 6.48 8.36
C ASP A 54 12.95 5.85 7.27
N GLY A 55 12.24 4.77 7.62
CA GLY A 55 11.23 4.17 6.76
C GLY A 55 9.99 5.03 6.65
N VAL A 56 9.48 5.49 7.79
CA VAL A 56 8.29 6.35 7.88
C VAL A 56 8.49 7.66 7.12
N GLU A 57 9.63 8.34 7.29
CA GLU A 57 9.88 9.61 6.60
C GLU A 57 9.89 9.45 5.07
N ARG A 58 10.50 8.38 4.56
CA ARG A 58 10.49 8.08 3.12
C ARG A 58 9.09 7.75 2.63
N GLU A 59 8.34 6.95 3.38
CA GLU A 59 7.00 6.51 2.99
C GLU A 59 5.99 7.67 2.97
N ILE A 60 6.09 8.62 3.90
CA ILE A 60 5.26 9.84 3.89
C ILE A 60 5.41 10.59 2.56
N ASN A 61 6.64 10.74 2.06
CA ASN A 61 6.91 11.40 0.79
C ASN A 61 6.33 10.60 -0.41
N ALA A 62 6.34 9.27 -0.33
CA ALA A 62 5.73 8.42 -1.36
C ALA A 62 4.20 8.59 -1.40
N VAL A 63 3.55 8.59 -0.23
CA VAL A 63 2.10 8.82 -0.10
C VAL A 63 1.69 10.22 -0.58
N ASP A 64 2.48 11.24 -0.26
CA ASP A 64 2.24 12.61 -0.76
C ASP A 64 2.34 12.67 -2.29
N SER A 65 3.36 12.01 -2.87
CA SER A 65 3.52 11.90 -4.32
C SER A 65 2.36 11.16 -4.99
N GLU A 66 1.87 10.07 -4.40
CA GLU A 66 0.69 9.34 -4.87
C GLU A 66 -0.56 10.24 -4.85
N HIS A 67 -0.80 10.95 -3.75
CA HIS A 67 -1.91 11.89 -3.67
C HIS A 67 -1.78 13.01 -4.71
N GLY A 68 -0.58 13.56 -4.88
CA GLY A 68 -0.27 14.58 -5.89
C GLY A 68 -0.60 14.11 -7.30
N LYS A 69 -0.32 12.85 -7.63
CA LYS A 69 -0.71 12.22 -8.90
C LYS A 69 -2.24 12.09 -9.06
N ASN A 70 -2.98 11.90 -7.98
CA ASN A 70 -4.44 11.72 -8.00
C ASN A 70 -5.22 13.04 -8.14
N LEU A 71 -4.63 14.19 -7.76
CA LEU A 71 -5.30 15.51 -7.75
C LEU A 71 -5.96 15.91 -9.09
N GLN A 72 -5.36 15.52 -10.22
CA GLN A 72 -5.83 15.87 -11.57
C GLN A 72 -6.68 14.77 -12.23
N GLN A 73 -6.94 13.67 -11.53
CA GLN A 73 -7.73 12.56 -12.06
C GLN A 73 -9.20 12.72 -11.66
N ASP A 74 -10.10 12.79 -12.64
CA ASP A 74 -11.52 13.07 -12.41
C ASP A 74 -12.21 12.03 -11.51
N GLY A 75 -11.83 10.75 -11.61
CA GLY A 75 -12.39 9.70 -10.75
C GLY A 75 -12.13 9.96 -9.26
N TRP A 76 -10.90 10.37 -8.91
CA TRP A 76 -10.52 10.71 -7.54
C TRP A 76 -11.19 12.00 -7.05
N ARG A 77 -11.30 13.00 -7.93
CA ARG A 77 -11.99 14.26 -7.63
C ARG A 77 -13.47 14.05 -7.34
N GLN A 78 -14.16 13.24 -8.15
CA GLN A 78 -15.57 12.91 -7.97
C GLN A 78 -15.80 12.09 -6.70
N LEU A 79 -14.94 11.10 -6.43
CA LEU A 79 -15.01 10.31 -5.20
C LEU A 79 -14.87 11.20 -3.96
N GLN A 80 -13.85 12.04 -3.91
CA GLN A 80 -13.61 12.92 -2.76
C GLN A 80 -14.73 13.96 -2.59
N LEU A 81 -15.29 14.47 -3.70
CA LEU A 81 -16.46 15.35 -3.65
C LEU A 81 -17.68 14.64 -3.04
N ALA A 82 -17.97 13.40 -3.46
CA ALA A 82 -19.07 12.61 -2.91
C ALA A 82 -18.89 12.28 -1.42
N LYS A 83 -17.66 12.06 -0.97
CA LYS A 83 -17.34 11.91 0.46
C LYS A 83 -17.56 13.21 1.24
N HIS A 84 -17.11 14.33 0.69
CA HIS A 84 -17.21 15.63 1.35
C HIS A 84 -18.65 16.14 1.49
N THR A 85 -19.55 15.74 0.59
CA THR A 85 -20.98 16.10 0.65
C THR A 85 -21.83 15.09 1.42
N ALA A 86 -21.23 14.01 1.95
CA ALA A 86 -21.92 13.02 2.77
C ALA A 86 -22.13 13.52 4.20
N ASN A 87 -22.80 12.71 5.03
CA ASN A 87 -22.94 12.99 6.46
C ASN A 87 -21.55 13.11 7.10
N PRO A 88 -21.18 14.25 7.70
CA PRO A 88 -19.86 14.43 8.32
C PRO A 88 -19.61 13.46 9.47
N ASP A 89 -20.66 13.00 10.16
CA ASP A 89 -20.54 12.05 11.28
C ASP A 89 -20.33 10.59 10.82
N HIS A 90 -20.46 10.31 9.50
CA HIS A 90 -20.29 8.97 8.96
C HIS A 90 -18.84 8.76 8.45
N PRO A 91 -18.17 7.63 8.76
CA PRO A 91 -16.76 7.38 8.37
C PRO A 91 -16.45 7.50 6.87
N TRP A 92 -17.48 7.35 6.02
CA TRP A 92 -17.37 7.59 4.58
C TRP A 92 -16.86 9.00 4.23
N SER A 93 -17.11 10.01 5.07
CA SER A 93 -16.67 11.39 4.85
C SER A 93 -15.16 11.59 5.01
N HIS A 94 -14.45 10.61 5.59
CA HIS A 94 -13.02 10.70 5.83
C HIS A 94 -12.21 10.79 4.52
N PHE A 95 -11.15 11.58 4.58
CA PHE A 95 -10.16 11.67 3.50
C PHE A 95 -9.42 10.33 3.34
N SER A 96 -9.32 9.90 2.09
CA SER A 96 -8.44 8.84 1.63
C SER A 96 -7.75 9.34 0.36
N THR A 97 -6.45 9.10 0.23
CA THR A 97 -5.62 9.54 -0.90
C THR A 97 -6.02 8.90 -2.23
#